data_AF-A0A952EXI1-F1
#
_entry.id   AF-A0A952EXI1-F1
#
_cell.length_a   1.000
_cell.length_b   1.000
_cell.length_c   1.000
_cell.angle_alpha   90.00
_cell.angle_beta   90.00
_cell.angle_gamma   90.00
#
_symmetry.space_group_name_H-M   'P 1'
#
loop_
_entity.id
_entity.type
_entity.pdbx_description
1 polymer ?
#
loop_
_entity_poly.entity_id
_entity_poly.type
_entity_poly.pdbx_seq_one_letter_code
_entity_poly.pdbx_strand_id
1 'polypeptide(L)'
;MTDTTLPPGDEAGDRIEPVDIQQEMQRSYIDYAMSVIVGRALPEVRDGLKPVHRRVLYAMYDSGFRPDRSHAKSARSVAETMGNYHPHGDASIYDTLVRMAQPWSLRYPLVDGQGNFGSPGNDPPAAMRYCVTGDALVRLPFGQSVRIADFVPGARPNSDNVVDAKVLDRHGNPVVADRLFHSGEHRTYTVTTAEGYSVTGTANHPLLCLVDVAGVPTLLWKLIEEVRPNDRVAIQRTLPAEFGPGDWHDTLEALLLGAFISEGFVSERRAGFNNLDRDYFNMVVAAYDAVVGGPRYVSERTIASGSNLLELDIHNLSALRTSRLADLIGQRSADKVVPQWLWQSPAAVKRAFLGALFEGDGSCSALPRTMIQISYSTRSGRLAKDVQQML
;
A
#
# COMPACT_ATOMS: atom_id res chain seq x y z
N MET A 1 33.91 -55.00 26.48
CA MET A 1 34.65 -54.87 27.76
C MET A 1 34.20 -53.55 28.35
N THR A 2 33.45 -53.49 29.44
CA THR A 2 33.66 -54.17 30.72
C THR A 2 32.34 -54.62 31.34
N ASP A 3 32.30 -55.88 31.78
CA ASP A 3 31.37 -56.35 32.80
C ASP A 3 31.55 -55.51 34.06
N THR A 4 30.46 -55.04 34.66
CA THR A 4 30.46 -54.60 36.06
C THR A 4 29.22 -55.16 36.73
N THR A 5 29.36 -56.40 37.18
CA THR A 5 28.46 -57.03 38.15
C THR A 5 28.59 -56.28 39.48
N LEU A 6 27.50 -55.66 39.94
CA LEU A 6 27.38 -55.15 41.32
C LEU A 6 26.77 -56.25 42.22
N PRO A 7 27.18 -56.34 43.51
CA PRO A 7 26.82 -57.44 44.40
C PRO A 7 25.39 -57.28 44.96
N PRO A 8 24.76 -58.37 45.46
CA PRO A 8 23.47 -58.26 46.14
C PRO A 8 23.68 -57.82 47.59
N GLY A 9 23.00 -56.74 47.99
CA GLY A 9 22.95 -56.27 49.38
C GLY A 9 21.55 -55.76 49.70
N ASP A 10 20.88 -56.44 50.62
CA ASP A 10 19.55 -56.14 51.13
C ASP A 10 19.52 -54.92 52.07
N GLU A 11 18.29 -54.39 52.22
CA GLU A 11 17.74 -53.50 53.27
C GLU A 11 17.70 -51.96 53.06
N ALA A 12 16.47 -51.48 52.90
CA ALA A 12 15.92 -50.17 53.27
C ALA A 12 16.70 -48.89 52.85
N GLY A 13 16.56 -48.52 51.58
CA GLY A 13 16.90 -47.21 51.04
C GLY A 13 16.24 -47.06 49.67
N ASP A 14 15.96 -45.83 49.22
CA ASP A 14 15.29 -45.56 47.93
C ASP A 14 15.76 -46.49 46.81
N ARG A 15 14.81 -46.99 46.01
CA ARG A 15 15.03 -47.93 44.91
C ARG A 15 15.75 -47.23 43.75
N ILE A 16 17.04 -46.94 43.94
CA ILE A 16 17.88 -46.27 42.95
C ILE A 16 18.42 -47.35 42.01
N GLU A 17 17.85 -47.41 40.81
CA GLU A 17 18.36 -48.26 39.73
C GLU A 17 19.50 -47.52 39.00
N PRO A 18 20.74 -48.05 39.01
CA PRO A 18 21.83 -47.47 38.23
C PRO A 18 21.58 -47.72 36.74
N VAL A 19 21.39 -46.65 35.96
CA VAL A 19 21.18 -46.72 34.51
C VAL A 19 22.40 -46.13 33.79
N ASP A 20 22.87 -46.81 32.75
CA ASP A 20 23.92 -46.29 31.88
C ASP A 20 23.44 -45.03 31.14
N ILE A 21 24.22 -43.95 31.21
CA ILE A 21 23.82 -42.65 30.65
C ILE A 21 23.68 -42.69 29.13
N GLN A 22 24.48 -43.48 28.41
CA GLN A 22 24.36 -43.58 26.96
C GLN A 22 23.08 -44.31 26.57
N GLN A 23 22.76 -45.40 27.28
CA GLN A 23 21.53 -46.15 27.09
C GLN A 23 20.29 -45.31 27.42
N GLU A 24 20.31 -44.56 28.52
CA GLU A 24 19.20 -43.67 28.90
C GLU A 24 19.01 -42.54 27.91
N MET A 25 20.09 -41.88 27.46
CA MET A 25 20.00 -40.84 26.43
C MET A 25 19.43 -41.37 25.10
N GLN A 26 19.85 -42.56 24.66
CA GLN A 26 19.32 -43.17 23.45
C GLN A 26 17.82 -43.48 23.58
N ARG A 27 17.42 -44.07 24.71
CA ARG A 27 16.02 -44.43 24.97
C ARG A 27 15.14 -43.19 25.09
N SER A 28 15.54 -42.22 25.91
CA SER A 28 14.85 -40.94 26.07
C SER A 28 14.74 -40.17 24.74
N TYR A 29 15.77 -40.20 23.89
CA TYR A 29 15.70 -39.61 22.56
C TYR A 29 14.67 -40.31 21.66
N ILE A 30 14.67 -41.64 21.63
CA ILE A 30 13.72 -42.43 20.84
C ILE A 30 12.28 -42.21 21.35
N ASP A 31 12.07 -42.24 22.66
CA ASP A 31 10.76 -42.05 23.28
C ASP A 31 10.21 -40.64 23.02
N TYR A 32 11.08 -39.62 23.15
CA TYR A 32 10.71 -38.24 22.79
C TYR A 32 10.40 -38.12 21.29
N ALA A 33 11.26 -38.65 20.41
CA ALA A 33 11.04 -38.61 18.97
C ALA A 33 9.73 -39.31 18.58
N MET A 34 9.44 -40.47 19.17
CA MET A 34 8.21 -41.21 18.92
C MET A 34 6.98 -40.44 19.42
N SER A 35 7.06 -39.84 20.62
CA SER A 35 5.99 -38.99 21.15
C SER A 35 5.69 -37.79 20.24
N VAL A 36 6.72 -37.21 19.62
CA VAL A 36 6.58 -36.08 18.68
C VAL A 36 5.94 -36.55 17.37
N ILE A 37 6.35 -37.70 16.82
CA ILE A 37 5.79 -38.25 15.58
C ILE A 37 4.31 -38.59 15.77
N VAL A 38 3.95 -39.31 16.84
CA VAL A 38 2.57 -39.70 17.12
C VAL A 38 1.72 -38.49 17.48
N GLY A 39 2.24 -37.60 18.34
CA GLY A 39 1.49 -36.46 18.86
C GLY A 39 1.33 -35.29 17.88
N ARG A 40 2.12 -35.22 16.81
CA ARG A 40 2.15 -34.06 15.91
C ARG A 40 2.17 -34.39 14.42
N ALA A 41 2.85 -35.46 14.00
CA ALA A 41 3.16 -35.69 12.58
C ALA A 41 2.18 -36.65 11.89
N LEU A 42 1.78 -37.73 12.55
CA LEU A 42 0.91 -38.75 11.95
C LEU A 42 -0.57 -38.34 12.00
N PRO A 43 -1.31 -38.52 10.90
CA PRO A 43 -2.77 -38.50 10.94
C PRO A 43 -3.31 -39.64 11.80
N GLU A 44 -4.46 -39.43 12.44
CA GLU A 44 -5.12 -40.50 13.18
C GLU A 44 -5.96 -41.37 12.23
N VAL A 45 -6.07 -42.66 12.54
CA VAL A 45 -6.59 -43.68 11.62
C VAL A 45 -8.10 -43.54 11.38
N ARG A 46 -8.87 -43.04 12.34
CA ARG A 46 -10.33 -42.92 12.28
C ARG A 46 -10.78 -41.84 11.31
N ASP A 47 -10.08 -40.72 11.28
CA ASP A 47 -10.47 -39.54 10.50
C ASP A 47 -9.45 -39.13 9.43
N GLY A 48 -8.23 -39.69 9.46
CA GLY A 48 -7.16 -39.32 8.54
C GLY A 48 -6.65 -37.89 8.74
N LEU A 49 -7.00 -37.24 9.85
CA LEU A 49 -6.64 -35.85 10.13
C LEU A 49 -5.40 -35.77 11.00
N LYS A 50 -4.52 -34.81 10.69
CA LYS A 50 -3.44 -34.41 11.61
C LYS A 50 -4.03 -33.69 12.83
N PRO A 51 -3.35 -33.70 13.99
CA PRO A 51 -3.82 -33.01 15.18
C PRO A 51 -4.17 -31.53 14.96
N VAL A 52 -3.42 -30.82 14.10
CA VAL A 52 -3.69 -29.41 13.78
C VAL A 52 -4.99 -29.20 12.98
N HIS A 53 -5.34 -30.10 12.05
CA HIS A 53 -6.62 -30.03 11.32
C HIS A 53 -7.79 -30.11 12.31
N ARG A 54 -7.76 -31.08 13.24
CA ARG A 54 -8.80 -31.24 14.26
C ARG A 54 -8.92 -30.03 15.16
N ARG A 55 -7.80 -29.45 15.61
CA ARG A 55 -7.80 -28.25 16.46
C ARG A 55 -8.47 -27.07 15.75
N VAL A 56 -8.14 -26.82 14.48
CA VAL A 56 -8.76 -25.75 13.69
C VAL A 56 -10.26 -25.98 13.52
N LEU A 57 -10.67 -27.19 13.09
CA LEU A 57 -12.09 -27.51 12.89
C LEU A 57 -12.90 -27.44 14.19
N TYR A 58 -12.31 -27.87 15.31
CA TYR A 58 -12.96 -27.80 16.62
C TYR A 58 -13.08 -26.35 17.11
N ALA A 59 -12.04 -25.54 16.95
CA ALA A 59 -12.11 -24.11 17.26
C ALA A 59 -13.19 -23.41 16.40
N MET A 60 -13.26 -23.73 15.11
CA MET A 60 -14.32 -23.21 14.23
C MET A 60 -15.72 -23.62 14.70
N TYR A 61 -15.89 -24.89 15.09
CA TYR A 61 -17.14 -25.42 15.63
C TYR A 61 -17.59 -24.65 16.88
N ASP A 62 -16.67 -24.46 17.83
CA ASP A 62 -16.91 -23.83 19.14
C ASP A 62 -17.21 -22.32 19.00
N SER A 63 -16.44 -21.62 18.16
CA SER A 63 -16.70 -20.21 17.81
C SER A 63 -17.92 -20.00 16.91
N GLY A 64 -18.62 -21.07 16.53
CA GLY A 64 -19.85 -21.00 15.75
C GLY A 64 -19.65 -20.67 14.28
N PHE A 65 -18.47 -20.92 13.71
CA PHE A 65 -18.22 -20.87 12.27
C PHE A 65 -18.75 -22.17 11.65
N ARG A 66 -19.89 -22.06 10.98
CA ARG A 66 -20.63 -23.21 10.43
C ARG A 66 -20.86 -23.06 8.93
N PRO A 67 -20.97 -24.16 8.17
CA PRO A 67 -21.20 -24.10 6.73
C PRO A 67 -22.51 -23.41 6.33
N ASP A 68 -23.51 -23.38 7.22
CA ASP A 68 -24.81 -22.72 7.02
C ASP A 68 -24.80 -21.23 7.38
N ARG A 69 -23.65 -20.67 7.79
CA ARG A 69 -23.49 -19.26 8.18
C ARG A 69 -22.62 -18.51 7.19
N SER A 70 -22.69 -17.18 7.23
CA SER A 70 -21.83 -16.30 6.43
C SER A 70 -20.35 -16.55 6.75
N HIS A 71 -19.49 -16.42 5.72
CA HIS A 71 -18.04 -16.54 5.88
C HIS A 71 -17.51 -15.61 6.99
N ALA A 72 -16.58 -16.14 7.77
CA ALA A 72 -15.85 -15.40 8.79
C ALA A 72 -14.39 -15.25 8.35
N LYS A 73 -13.74 -14.17 8.79
CA LYS A 73 -12.33 -13.92 8.47
C LYS A 73 -11.45 -15.05 9.01
N SER A 74 -10.52 -15.53 8.18
CA SER A 74 -9.56 -16.56 8.56
C SER A 74 -8.80 -16.21 9.84
N ALA A 75 -8.47 -14.92 10.05
CA ALA A 75 -7.82 -14.44 11.27
C ALA A 75 -8.62 -14.70 12.57
N ARG A 76 -9.96 -14.73 12.52
CA ARG A 76 -10.76 -15.09 13.71
C ARG A 76 -10.58 -16.56 14.04
N SER A 77 -10.73 -17.44 13.07
CA SER A 77 -10.50 -18.88 13.27
C SER A 77 -9.08 -19.17 13.74
N VAL A 78 -8.08 -18.47 13.17
CA VAL A 78 -6.68 -18.62 13.56
C VAL A 78 -6.47 -18.15 15.00
N ALA A 79 -6.99 -16.98 15.37
CA ALA A 79 -6.87 -16.44 16.73
C ALA A 79 -7.54 -17.35 17.79
N GLU A 80 -8.74 -17.85 17.51
CA GLU A 80 -9.45 -18.77 18.42
C GLU A 80 -8.71 -20.10 18.60
N THR A 81 -8.16 -20.63 17.50
CA THR A 81 -7.35 -21.84 17.55
C THR A 81 -6.07 -21.61 18.34
N MET A 82 -5.39 -20.48 18.14
CA MET A 82 -4.15 -20.12 18.84
C MET A 82 -4.39 -19.87 20.33
N GLY A 83 -5.49 -19.18 20.69
CA GLY A 83 -5.79 -18.83 22.07
C GLY A 83 -6.17 -20.03 22.93
N ASN A 84 -6.94 -20.96 22.36
CA ASN A 84 -7.61 -21.99 23.15
C ASN A 84 -7.13 -23.42 22.85
N TYR A 85 -6.60 -23.69 21.65
CA TYR A 85 -6.47 -25.07 21.15
C TYR A 85 -5.09 -25.43 20.58
N HIS A 86 -4.18 -24.48 20.36
CA HIS A 86 -2.91 -24.73 19.69
C HIS A 86 -1.72 -23.98 20.35
N PRO A 87 -0.64 -24.69 20.74
CA PRO A 87 0.46 -24.10 21.52
C PRO A 87 1.53 -23.38 20.67
N HIS A 88 1.28 -23.19 19.37
CA HIS A 88 2.25 -22.63 18.41
C HIS A 88 1.67 -21.42 17.68
N GLY A 89 2.53 -20.73 16.93
CA GLY A 89 2.21 -19.49 16.24
C GLY A 89 1.14 -19.62 15.15
N ASP A 90 0.51 -18.48 14.88
CA ASP A 90 -0.55 -18.25 13.90
C ASP A 90 -0.22 -18.77 12.49
N ALA A 91 1.03 -18.65 12.04
CA ALA A 91 1.46 -19.09 10.71
C ALA A 91 1.13 -20.56 10.42
N SER A 92 1.38 -21.45 11.39
CA SER A 92 1.12 -22.90 11.23
C SER A 92 -0.37 -23.22 11.17
N ILE A 93 -1.17 -22.47 11.94
CA ILE A 93 -2.62 -22.60 12.00
C ILE A 93 -3.24 -22.07 10.70
N TYR A 94 -2.74 -20.95 10.21
CA TYR A 94 -3.22 -20.35 8.97
C TYR A 94 -2.90 -21.21 7.75
N ASP A 95 -1.66 -21.72 7.61
CA ASP A 95 -1.30 -22.64 6.52
C ASP A 95 -2.19 -23.90 6.54
N THR A 96 -2.45 -24.42 7.74
CA THR A 96 -3.38 -25.53 7.93
C THR A 96 -4.79 -25.19 7.43
N LEU A 97 -5.33 -24.05 7.86
CA LEU A 97 -6.66 -23.59 7.44
C LEU A 97 -6.74 -23.40 5.93
N VAL A 98 -5.71 -22.80 5.32
CA VAL A 98 -5.61 -22.60 3.88
C VAL A 98 -5.66 -23.93 3.14
N ARG A 99 -4.83 -24.91 3.54
CA ARG A 99 -4.79 -26.24 2.91
C ARG A 99 -6.12 -26.97 3.01
N MET A 100 -6.86 -26.78 4.11
CA MET A 100 -8.19 -27.37 4.27
C MET A 100 -9.25 -26.74 3.35
N ALA A 101 -9.00 -25.56 2.79
CA ALA A 101 -9.85 -24.89 1.81
C ALA A 101 -9.42 -25.13 0.34
N GLN A 102 -8.22 -25.67 0.10
CA GLN A 102 -7.68 -25.89 -1.24
C GLN A 102 -8.12 -27.25 -1.83
N PRO A 103 -8.84 -27.28 -2.98
CA PRO A 103 -9.31 -28.54 -3.59
C PRO A 103 -8.20 -29.43 -4.17
N TRP A 104 -6.97 -28.91 -4.33
CA TRP A 104 -5.79 -29.69 -4.75
C TRP A 104 -4.96 -30.20 -3.56
N SER A 105 -5.12 -29.64 -2.35
CA SER A 105 -4.35 -30.08 -1.18
C SER A 105 -5.01 -31.27 -0.48
N LEU A 106 -6.34 -31.33 -0.44
CA LEU A 106 -7.10 -32.44 0.12
C LEU A 106 -8.11 -32.94 -0.90
N ARG A 107 -8.34 -34.26 -0.93
CA ARG A 107 -9.38 -34.87 -1.79
C ARG A 107 -10.77 -34.28 -1.51
N TYR A 108 -11.04 -33.97 -0.24
CA TYR A 108 -12.27 -33.32 0.20
C TYR A 108 -11.89 -32.11 1.05
N PRO A 109 -12.12 -30.87 0.56
CA PRO A 109 -11.97 -29.68 1.38
C PRO A 109 -12.86 -29.75 2.62
N LEU A 110 -12.31 -29.37 3.76
CA LEU A 110 -13.01 -29.37 5.05
C LEU A 110 -13.44 -27.97 5.49
N VAL A 111 -12.90 -26.95 4.84
CA VAL A 111 -13.21 -25.53 5.06
C VAL A 111 -13.69 -24.94 3.74
N ASP A 112 -14.81 -24.23 3.78
CA ASP A 112 -15.25 -23.39 2.65
C ASP A 112 -14.62 -22.00 2.77
N GLY A 113 -13.78 -21.65 1.79
CA GLY A 113 -12.98 -20.42 1.79
C GLY A 113 -13.54 -19.36 0.84
N GLN A 114 -13.61 -18.11 1.30
CA GLN A 114 -13.89 -16.95 0.46
C GLN A 114 -12.64 -16.07 0.33
N GLY A 115 -12.18 -15.84 -0.92
CA GLY A 115 -10.98 -15.04 -1.22
C GLY A 115 -9.86 -15.85 -1.89
N ASN A 116 -8.64 -15.33 -1.88
CA ASN A 116 -7.49 -15.98 -2.51
C ASN A 116 -6.76 -16.91 -1.52
N PHE A 117 -6.95 -18.22 -1.70
CA PHE A 117 -6.28 -19.28 -0.95
C PHE A 117 -5.06 -19.86 -1.70
N GLY A 118 -4.53 -19.14 -2.69
CA GLY A 118 -3.38 -19.55 -3.50
C GLY A 118 -3.80 -20.31 -4.76
N SER A 119 -2.82 -20.77 -5.54
CA SER A 119 -3.03 -21.59 -6.74
C SER A 119 -2.24 -22.91 -6.65
N PRO A 120 -2.59 -23.95 -7.45
CA PRO A 120 -1.76 -25.16 -7.56
C PRO A 120 -0.33 -24.89 -8.04
N GLY A 121 -0.10 -23.72 -8.65
CA GLY A 121 1.20 -23.25 -9.07
C GLY A 121 1.98 -22.60 -7.92
N ASN A 122 2.54 -21.42 -8.18
CA ASN A 122 3.45 -20.75 -7.24
C ASN A 122 2.84 -19.50 -6.58
N ASP A 123 1.53 -19.29 -6.71
CA ASP A 123 0.88 -18.15 -6.05
C ASP A 123 0.52 -18.52 -4.61
N PRO A 124 1.13 -17.87 -3.60
CA PRO A 124 0.81 -18.15 -2.21
C PRO A 124 -0.61 -17.69 -1.85
N PRO A 125 -1.22 -18.26 -0.80
CA PRO A 125 -2.45 -17.72 -0.24
C PRO A 125 -2.24 -16.28 0.23
N ALA A 126 -3.28 -15.45 0.10
CA ALA A 126 -3.26 -14.11 0.65
C ALA A 126 -3.09 -14.16 2.18
N ALA A 127 -2.49 -13.16 2.82
CA ALA A 127 -2.35 -13.19 4.28
C ALA A 127 -3.73 -13.05 4.95
N MET A 128 -3.91 -13.63 6.15
CA MET A 128 -5.21 -13.65 6.84
C MET A 128 -5.80 -12.25 7.11
N ARG A 129 -4.92 -11.24 7.27
CA ARG A 129 -5.21 -9.80 7.29
C ARG A 129 -3.95 -9.05 6.92
N TYR A 130 -3.99 -8.18 5.92
CA TYR A 130 -2.90 -7.28 5.61
C TYR A 130 -3.45 -5.93 5.17
N CYS A 131 -2.81 -4.85 5.60
CA CYS A 131 -3.33 -3.50 5.36
C CYS A 131 -2.22 -2.51 5.04
N VAL A 132 -2.56 -1.52 4.25
CA VAL A 132 -1.81 -0.26 4.16
C VAL A 132 -2.39 0.75 5.14
N THR A 133 -1.62 1.80 5.39
CA THR A 133 -2.05 2.98 6.15
C THR A 133 -3.12 3.77 5.42
N GLY A 134 -3.93 4.53 6.18
CA GLY A 134 -5.11 5.23 5.66
C GLY A 134 -4.79 6.33 4.63
N ASP A 135 -3.57 6.87 4.66
CA ASP A 135 -3.07 7.89 3.73
C ASP A 135 -2.58 7.32 2.40
N ALA A 136 -2.48 5.99 2.26
CA ALA A 136 -2.10 5.35 1.01
C ALA A 136 -3.07 5.72 -0.12
N LEU A 137 -2.53 6.23 -1.22
CA LEU A 137 -3.31 6.56 -2.41
C LEU A 137 -3.62 5.31 -3.23
N VAL A 138 -4.89 5.11 -3.52
CA VAL A 138 -5.39 4.06 -4.40
C VAL A 138 -5.72 4.68 -5.75
N ARG A 139 -5.13 4.12 -6.82
CA ARG A 139 -5.41 4.55 -8.20
C ARG A 139 -6.77 4.03 -8.64
N LEU A 140 -7.54 4.94 -9.22
CA LEU A 140 -8.84 4.69 -9.83
C LEU A 140 -8.71 4.83 -11.35
N PRO A 141 -9.71 4.37 -12.13
CA PRO A 141 -9.79 4.65 -13.56
C PRO A 141 -9.66 6.14 -13.91
N PHE A 142 -9.27 6.42 -15.15
CA PHE A 142 -9.14 7.78 -15.70
C PHE A 142 -8.11 8.68 -14.99
N GLY A 143 -7.20 8.08 -14.23
CA GLY A 143 -6.10 8.78 -13.57
C GLY A 143 -6.47 9.39 -12.23
N GLN A 144 -7.69 9.15 -11.72
CA GLN A 144 -8.09 9.61 -10.40
C GLN A 144 -7.36 8.82 -9.30
N SER A 145 -7.24 9.42 -8.11
CA SER A 145 -6.62 8.79 -6.96
C SER A 145 -7.27 9.27 -5.68
N VAL A 146 -7.50 8.34 -4.75
CA VAL A 146 -8.20 8.59 -3.49
C VAL A 146 -7.40 7.92 -2.38
N ARG A 147 -7.26 8.59 -1.23
CA ARG A 147 -6.66 7.95 -0.05
C ARG A 147 -7.56 6.82 0.40
N ILE A 148 -7.00 5.69 0.79
CA ILE A 148 -7.80 4.51 1.13
C ILE A 148 -8.78 4.77 2.29
N ALA A 149 -8.43 5.65 3.23
CA ALA A 149 -9.32 6.07 4.32
C ALA A 149 -10.53 6.91 3.86
N ASP A 150 -10.43 7.58 2.71
CA ASP A 150 -11.47 8.47 2.20
C ASP A 150 -12.56 7.71 1.41
N PHE A 151 -12.38 6.41 1.10
CA PHE A 151 -13.44 5.60 0.47
C PHE A 151 -14.69 5.49 1.34
N VAL A 152 -14.51 5.38 2.67
CA VAL A 152 -15.59 5.35 3.65
C VAL A 152 -15.21 6.28 4.79
N PRO A 153 -15.51 7.59 4.68
CA PRO A 153 -15.16 8.56 5.70
C PRO A 153 -15.73 8.18 7.06
N GLY A 154 -14.88 8.15 8.09
CA GLY A 154 -15.30 7.80 9.44
C GLY A 154 -15.56 6.30 9.68
N ALA A 155 -15.05 5.41 8.81
CA ALA A 155 -15.08 3.98 9.04
C ALA A 155 -14.50 3.62 10.43
N ARG A 156 -15.24 2.81 11.20
CA ARG A 156 -14.83 2.44 12.55
C ARG A 156 -13.67 1.44 12.53
N PRO A 157 -12.76 1.44 13.51
CA PRO A 157 -11.78 0.37 13.67
C PRO A 157 -12.43 -1.02 13.72
N ASN A 158 -11.75 -2.02 13.16
CA ASN A 158 -12.20 -3.41 13.09
C ASN A 158 -13.55 -3.62 12.36
N SER A 159 -13.87 -2.80 11.37
CA SER A 159 -15.13 -2.87 10.62
C SER A 159 -14.96 -3.31 9.17
N ASP A 160 -16.00 -3.97 8.65
CA ASP A 160 -16.18 -4.27 7.22
C ASP A 160 -17.18 -3.30 6.61
N ASN A 161 -16.75 -2.57 5.60
CA ASN A 161 -17.57 -1.56 4.95
C ASN A 161 -17.82 -1.99 3.51
N VAL A 162 -19.10 -2.04 3.11
CA VAL A 162 -19.46 -2.28 1.71
C VAL A 162 -19.01 -1.06 0.91
N VAL A 163 -18.35 -1.30 -0.21
CA VAL A 163 -18.01 -0.28 -1.20
C VAL A 163 -18.36 -0.82 -2.59
N ASP A 164 -18.56 0.07 -3.55
CA ASP A 164 -18.63 -0.29 -4.97
C ASP A 164 -17.66 0.63 -5.71
N ALA A 165 -16.38 0.31 -5.58
CA ALA A 165 -15.30 1.15 -6.07
C ALA A 165 -14.54 0.45 -7.19
N LYS A 166 -14.39 1.13 -8.33
CA LYS A 166 -13.49 0.66 -9.39
C LYS A 166 -12.06 1.08 -9.07
N VAL A 167 -11.19 0.11 -8.83
CA VAL A 167 -9.75 0.31 -8.62
C VAL A 167 -8.97 -0.31 -9.78
N LEU A 168 -7.68 -0.04 -9.88
CA LEU A 168 -6.84 -0.63 -10.93
C LEU A 168 -6.12 -1.88 -10.41
N ASP A 169 -6.12 -2.94 -11.22
CA ASP A 169 -5.25 -4.10 -11.01
C ASP A 169 -3.79 -3.80 -11.41
N ARG A 170 -2.90 -4.79 -11.28
CA ARG A 170 -1.47 -4.63 -11.62
C ARG A 170 -1.20 -4.29 -13.10
N HIS A 171 -2.12 -4.64 -13.98
CA HIS A 171 -2.00 -4.43 -15.44
C HIS A 171 -2.61 -3.09 -15.87
N GLY A 172 -3.41 -2.46 -15.00
CA GLY A 172 -4.10 -1.20 -15.25
C GLY A 172 -5.55 -1.38 -15.67
N ASN A 173 -6.09 -2.60 -15.54
CA ASN A 173 -7.48 -2.87 -15.84
C ASN A 173 -8.34 -2.50 -14.63
N PRO A 174 -9.51 -1.87 -14.86
CA PRO A 174 -10.48 -1.64 -13.80
C PRO A 174 -11.01 -2.95 -13.21
N VAL A 175 -10.97 -3.08 -11.89
CA VAL A 175 -11.58 -4.16 -11.12
C VAL A 175 -12.47 -3.56 -10.02
N VAL A 176 -13.51 -4.29 -9.63
CA VAL A 176 -14.44 -3.84 -8.59
C VAL A 176 -13.95 -4.31 -7.23
N ALA A 177 -13.77 -3.37 -6.32
CA ALA A 177 -13.67 -3.63 -4.89
C ALA A 177 -15.07 -3.52 -4.27
N ASP A 178 -15.49 -4.59 -3.58
CA ASP A 178 -16.81 -4.70 -2.93
C ASP A 178 -16.74 -4.41 -1.41
N ARG A 179 -15.53 -4.43 -0.84
CA ARG A 179 -15.29 -4.27 0.59
C ARG A 179 -14.06 -3.41 0.88
N LEU A 180 -14.22 -2.49 1.83
CA LEU A 180 -13.12 -1.81 2.52
C LEU A 180 -13.05 -2.33 3.96
N PHE A 181 -11.92 -2.91 4.33
CA PHE A 181 -11.67 -3.37 5.68
C PHE A 181 -10.83 -2.38 6.48
N HIS A 182 -11.35 -1.89 7.60
CA HIS A 182 -10.59 -1.11 8.56
C HIS A 182 -10.06 -2.04 9.65
N SER A 183 -8.77 -2.40 9.60
CA SER A 183 -8.18 -3.36 10.54
C SER A 183 -7.94 -2.82 11.95
N GLY A 184 -8.00 -1.50 12.14
CA GLY A 184 -7.75 -0.85 13.42
C GLY A 184 -6.31 -0.36 13.49
N GLU A 185 -5.78 -0.24 14.70
CA GLU A 185 -4.39 0.18 14.91
C GLU A 185 -3.46 -1.02 14.93
N HIS A 186 -2.38 -0.94 14.15
CA HIS A 186 -1.38 -1.99 14.02
C HIS A 186 0.00 -1.36 13.94
N ARG A 187 1.02 -2.12 14.34
CA ARG A 187 2.41 -1.75 14.04
C ARG A 187 2.63 -1.79 12.53
N THR A 188 3.12 -0.68 11.98
CA THR A 188 3.38 -0.54 10.54
C THR A 188 4.86 -0.37 10.25
N TYR A 189 5.22 -0.67 9.01
CA TYR A 189 6.56 -0.57 8.46
C TYR A 189 6.47 0.17 7.13
N THR A 190 7.45 1.03 6.87
CA THR A 190 7.54 1.80 5.63
C THR A 190 8.64 1.23 4.75
N VAL A 191 8.30 0.87 3.52
CA VAL A 191 9.26 0.56 2.47
C VAL A 191 9.42 1.81 1.61
N THR A 192 10.66 2.22 1.36
CA THR A 192 10.98 3.38 0.51
C THR A 192 11.98 2.95 -0.56
N THR A 193 11.68 3.24 -1.82
CA THR A 193 12.58 2.96 -2.94
C THR A 193 13.67 4.03 -3.05
N ALA A 194 14.75 3.74 -3.78
CA ALA A 194 15.81 4.72 -4.04
C ALA A 194 15.29 5.95 -4.80
N GLU A 195 14.26 5.77 -5.62
CA GLU A 195 13.59 6.86 -6.34
C GLU A 195 12.65 7.69 -5.45
N GLY A 196 12.37 7.28 -4.21
CA GLY A 196 11.56 8.06 -3.26
C GLY A 196 10.09 7.64 -3.15
N TYR A 197 9.65 6.62 -3.91
CA TYR A 197 8.33 6.02 -3.70
C TYR A 197 8.28 5.31 -2.36
N SER A 198 7.15 5.42 -1.66
CA SER A 198 7.00 4.75 -0.37
C SER A 198 5.60 4.17 -0.18
N VAL A 199 5.56 3.08 0.57
CA VAL A 199 4.32 2.44 1.00
C VAL A 199 4.48 2.05 2.47
N THR A 200 3.47 2.36 3.27
CA THR A 200 3.44 2.04 4.70
C THR A 200 2.29 1.09 4.98
N GLY A 201 2.58 -0.07 5.57
CA GLY A 201 1.59 -1.11 5.86
C GLY A 201 2.02 -2.04 6.98
N THR A 202 1.19 -3.04 7.26
CA THR A 202 1.48 -4.11 8.24
C THR A 202 2.65 -4.98 7.77
N ALA A 203 3.33 -5.65 8.69
CA ALA A 203 4.51 -6.48 8.41
C ALA A 203 4.26 -7.52 7.30
N ASN A 204 3.05 -8.08 7.29
CA ASN A 204 2.58 -9.09 6.35
C ASN A 204 1.87 -8.52 5.10
N HIS A 205 1.97 -7.21 4.83
CA HIS A 205 1.46 -6.66 3.58
C HIS A 205 2.32 -7.11 2.40
N PRO A 206 1.75 -7.75 1.37
CA PRO A 206 2.53 -8.25 0.23
C PRO A 206 2.85 -7.10 -0.73
N LEU A 207 4.12 -6.98 -1.08
CA LEU A 207 4.62 -6.14 -2.16
C LEU A 207 5.11 -7.05 -3.29
N LEU A 208 4.80 -6.69 -4.53
CA LEU A 208 5.27 -7.45 -5.68
C LEU A 208 6.72 -7.04 -5.94
N CYS A 209 7.64 -8.01 -5.91
CA CYS A 209 9.06 -7.79 -6.08
C CYS A 209 9.58 -8.56 -7.30
N LEU A 210 10.58 -8.00 -7.97
CA LEU A 210 11.34 -8.70 -9.00
C LEU A 210 12.48 -9.47 -8.33
N VAL A 211 12.37 -10.79 -8.32
CA VAL A 211 13.29 -11.70 -7.66
C VAL A 211 13.99 -12.57 -8.71
N ASP A 212 15.29 -12.79 -8.54
CA ASP A 212 16.02 -13.75 -9.36
C ASP A 212 15.76 -15.17 -8.84
N VAL A 213 15.12 -15.99 -9.67
CA VAL A 213 14.88 -17.41 -9.40
C VAL A 213 15.70 -18.22 -10.41
N ALA A 214 16.87 -18.69 -9.96
CA ALA A 214 17.79 -19.50 -10.77
C ALA A 214 18.22 -18.84 -12.10
N GLY A 215 18.49 -17.53 -12.09
CA GLY A 215 18.88 -16.74 -13.24
C GLY A 215 17.69 -16.13 -14.00
N VAL A 216 16.45 -16.41 -13.58
CA VAL A 216 15.23 -15.93 -14.24
C VAL A 216 14.58 -14.82 -13.40
N PRO A 217 14.51 -13.58 -13.91
CA PRO A 217 13.82 -12.50 -13.22
C PRO A 217 12.32 -12.78 -13.18
N THR A 218 11.80 -13.05 -11.99
CA THR A 218 10.43 -13.50 -11.75
C THR A 218 9.74 -12.54 -10.77
N LEU A 219 8.49 -12.17 -11.06
CA LEU A 219 7.68 -11.38 -10.13
C LEU A 219 7.11 -12.29 -9.04
N LEU A 220 7.51 -12.03 -7.79
CA LEU A 220 7.06 -12.77 -6.61
C LEU A 220 6.58 -11.80 -5.54
N TRP A 221 5.54 -12.19 -4.82
CA TRP A 221 5.07 -11.46 -3.66
C TRP A 221 6.04 -11.67 -2.49
N LYS A 222 6.53 -10.58 -1.90
CA LYS A 222 7.26 -10.58 -0.64
C LYS A 222 6.48 -9.78 0.38
N LEU A 223 6.43 -10.24 1.62
CA LEU A 223 5.85 -9.45 2.71
C LEU A 223 6.76 -8.25 3.01
N ILE A 224 6.20 -7.13 3.50
CA ILE A 224 6.99 -5.95 3.90
C ILE A 224 8.14 -6.35 4.85
N GLU A 225 7.89 -7.26 5.78
CA GLU A 225 8.93 -7.74 6.71
C GLU A 225 10.02 -8.61 6.08
N GLU A 226 9.82 -9.10 4.86
CA GLU A 226 10.79 -9.87 4.07
C GLU A 226 11.57 -9.00 3.10
N VAL A 227 11.12 -7.76 2.86
CA VAL A 227 11.82 -6.79 2.01
C VAL A 227 13.13 -6.39 2.68
N ARG A 228 14.20 -6.39 1.90
CA ARG A 228 15.56 -6.02 2.31
C ARG A 228 16.07 -4.89 1.43
N PRO A 229 17.06 -4.09 1.89
CA PRO A 229 17.74 -3.14 1.03
C PRO A 229 18.24 -3.82 -0.26
N ASN A 230 18.12 -3.11 -1.39
CA ASN A 230 18.42 -3.58 -2.76
C ASN A 230 17.41 -4.53 -3.40
N ASP A 231 16.35 -4.95 -2.69
CA ASP A 231 15.22 -5.59 -3.36
C ASP A 231 14.57 -4.63 -4.36
N ARG A 232 14.08 -5.19 -5.47
CA ARG A 232 13.40 -4.43 -6.52
C ARG A 232 11.89 -4.59 -6.38
N VAL A 233 11.20 -3.53 -5.99
CA VAL A 233 9.73 -3.51 -5.91
C VAL A 233 9.15 -3.11 -7.27
N ALA A 234 8.11 -3.82 -7.71
CA ALA A 234 7.41 -3.51 -8.95
C ALA A 234 6.50 -2.29 -8.76
N ILE A 235 6.59 -1.34 -9.69
CA ILE A 235 5.72 -0.16 -9.75
C ILE A 235 4.94 -0.21 -11.06
N GLN A 236 3.63 -0.03 -10.97
CA GLN A 236 2.77 0.05 -12.15
C GLN A 236 2.99 1.37 -12.89
N ARG A 237 3.44 1.29 -14.14
CA ARG A 237 3.68 2.46 -15.02
C ARG A 237 2.69 2.56 -16.18
N THR A 238 1.57 1.84 -16.12
CA THR A 238 0.52 1.94 -17.13
C THR A 238 -0.06 3.36 -17.13
N LEU A 239 -0.08 3.97 -18.32
CA LEU A 239 -0.68 5.29 -18.52
C LEU A 239 -2.19 5.21 -18.28
N PRO A 240 -2.79 6.18 -17.59
CA PRO A 240 -4.24 6.25 -17.45
C PRO A 240 -4.90 6.38 -18.83
N ALA A 241 -6.07 5.75 -19.00
CA ALA A 241 -6.92 6.04 -20.14
C ALA A 241 -7.49 7.46 -20.00
N GLU A 242 -7.32 8.30 -21.02
CA GLU A 242 -7.91 9.65 -21.11
C GLU A 242 -9.09 9.62 -22.09
N PHE A 243 -10.25 10.13 -21.67
CA PHE A 243 -11.41 10.30 -22.54
C PHE A 243 -11.85 11.75 -22.55
N GLY A 244 -11.82 12.35 -23.75
CA GLY A 244 -12.26 13.72 -24.00
C GLY A 244 -11.42 14.79 -23.32
N PRO A 245 -11.61 16.07 -23.67
CA PRO A 245 -11.17 17.14 -22.80
C PRO A 245 -11.87 16.96 -21.46
N GLY A 246 -11.12 17.05 -20.36
CA GLY A 246 -11.73 17.18 -19.03
C GLY A 246 -12.67 18.38 -19.00
N ASP A 247 -13.42 18.56 -17.90
CA ASP A 247 -14.17 19.80 -17.71
C ASP A 247 -13.22 21.00 -17.96
N TRP A 248 -13.59 21.84 -18.92
CA TRP A 248 -12.75 22.97 -19.34
C TRP A 248 -12.49 23.89 -18.15
N HIS A 249 -13.46 24.03 -17.25
CA HIS A 249 -13.36 24.87 -16.07
C HIS A 249 -12.32 24.32 -15.09
N ASP A 250 -12.42 23.02 -14.75
CA ASP A 250 -11.43 22.34 -13.90
C ASP A 250 -10.02 22.37 -14.52
N THR A 251 -9.94 22.26 -15.86
CA THR A 251 -8.67 22.29 -16.59
C THR A 251 -8.01 23.67 -16.49
N LEU A 252 -8.78 24.75 -16.63
CA LEU A 252 -8.28 26.12 -16.46
C LEU A 252 -7.96 26.43 -14.99
N GLU A 253 -8.74 25.92 -14.03
CA GLU A 253 -8.40 26.01 -12.61
C GLU A 253 -7.08 25.31 -12.29
N ALA A 254 -6.87 24.11 -12.83
CA ALA A 254 -5.65 23.34 -12.68
C ALA A 254 -4.44 24.09 -13.28
N LEU A 255 -4.62 24.68 -14.47
CA LEU A 255 -3.61 25.54 -15.10
C LEU A 255 -3.25 26.72 -14.19
N LEU A 256 -4.25 27.46 -13.70
CA LEU A 256 -4.05 28.59 -12.80
C LEU A 256 -3.33 28.17 -11.52
N LEU A 257 -3.75 27.05 -10.92
CA LEU A 257 -3.11 26.53 -9.73
C LEU A 257 -1.63 26.23 -9.98
N GLY A 258 -1.30 25.59 -11.11
CA GLY A 258 0.09 25.31 -11.50
C GLY A 258 0.91 26.60 -11.65
N ALA A 259 0.38 27.59 -12.37
CA ALA A 259 1.03 28.88 -12.61
C ALA A 259 1.25 29.68 -11.31
N PHE A 260 0.26 29.71 -10.42
CA PHE A 260 0.38 30.41 -9.13
C PHE A 260 1.28 29.67 -8.14
N ILE A 261 1.38 28.34 -8.24
CA ILE A 261 2.31 27.56 -7.42
C ILE A 261 3.75 27.73 -7.89
N SER A 262 4.02 27.81 -9.19
CA SER A 262 5.39 28.01 -9.70
C SER A 262 5.85 29.45 -9.53
N GLU A 263 5.27 30.39 -10.27
CA GLU A 263 5.79 31.77 -10.37
C GLU A 263 4.87 32.83 -9.76
N GLY A 264 3.65 32.45 -9.39
CA GLY A 264 2.73 33.37 -8.73
C GLY A 264 2.87 33.43 -7.21
N PHE A 265 2.09 34.34 -6.64
CA PHE A 265 1.92 34.49 -5.20
C PHE A 265 0.49 34.91 -4.87
N VAL A 266 0.02 34.48 -3.70
CA VAL A 266 -1.29 34.88 -3.17
C VAL A 266 -1.11 35.27 -1.70
N SER A 267 -1.15 36.57 -1.42
CA SER A 267 -1.11 37.11 -0.06
C SER A 267 -2.53 37.41 0.44
N GLU A 268 -2.66 37.84 1.70
CA GLU A 268 -3.96 38.26 2.25
C GLU A 268 -4.58 39.47 1.56
N ARG A 269 -3.77 40.30 0.88
CA ARG A 269 -4.22 41.59 0.33
C ARG A 269 -4.15 41.68 -1.18
N ARG A 270 -3.23 40.95 -1.80
CA ARG A 270 -3.03 40.94 -3.25
C ARG A 270 -2.51 39.60 -3.73
N ALA A 271 -2.71 39.32 -5.01
CA ALA A 271 -2.14 38.18 -5.69
C ALA A 271 -1.48 38.66 -6.99
N GLY A 272 -0.59 37.86 -7.53
CA GLY A 272 0.01 38.18 -8.82
C GLY A 272 0.77 37.02 -9.41
N PHE A 273 1.10 37.17 -10.69
CA PHE A 273 1.81 36.20 -11.51
C PHE A 273 2.67 36.95 -12.52
N ASN A 274 3.94 36.57 -12.64
CA ASN A 274 4.88 37.25 -13.52
C ASN A 274 5.61 36.22 -14.36
N ASN A 275 5.76 36.46 -15.67
CA ASN A 275 6.45 35.55 -16.57
C ASN A 275 7.07 36.31 -17.76
N LEU A 276 8.10 35.74 -18.39
CA LEU A 276 8.80 36.32 -19.55
C LEU A 276 8.21 35.86 -20.89
N ASP A 277 7.59 34.69 -20.93
CA ASP A 277 6.89 34.13 -22.08
C ASP A 277 5.50 34.77 -22.21
N ARG A 278 5.29 35.43 -23.34
CA ARG A 278 4.05 36.16 -23.64
C ARG A 278 2.86 35.24 -23.90
N ASP A 279 3.09 34.10 -24.54
CA ASP A 279 2.00 33.18 -24.90
C ASP A 279 1.51 32.45 -23.64
N TYR A 280 2.42 31.98 -22.80
CA TYR A 280 2.08 31.40 -21.50
C TYR A 280 1.41 32.43 -20.58
N PHE A 281 1.95 33.65 -20.49
CA PHE A 281 1.35 34.72 -19.70
C PHE A 281 -0.09 35.04 -20.15
N ASN A 282 -0.31 35.20 -21.46
CA ASN A 282 -1.64 35.46 -22.01
C ASN A 282 -2.62 34.32 -21.71
N MET A 283 -2.15 33.06 -21.75
CA MET A 283 -2.96 31.91 -21.39
C MET A 283 -3.38 31.94 -19.92
N VAL A 284 -2.47 32.26 -19.00
CA VAL A 284 -2.76 32.39 -17.55
C VAL A 284 -3.75 33.53 -17.29
N VAL A 285 -3.57 34.69 -17.93
CA VAL A 285 -4.50 35.83 -17.81
C VAL A 285 -5.89 35.47 -18.33
N ALA A 286 -5.98 34.83 -19.49
CA ALA A 286 -7.26 34.39 -20.05
C ALA A 286 -7.95 33.35 -19.16
N ALA A 287 -7.18 32.41 -18.59
CA ALA A 287 -7.70 31.45 -17.62
C ALA A 287 -8.22 32.15 -16.36
N TYR A 288 -7.50 33.16 -15.86
CA TYR A 288 -7.92 33.94 -14.70
C TYR A 288 -9.25 34.65 -14.97
N ASP A 289 -9.38 35.31 -16.12
CA ASP A 289 -10.62 36.00 -16.51
C ASP A 289 -11.81 35.06 -16.65
N ALA A 290 -11.57 33.85 -17.17
CA ALA A 290 -12.62 32.86 -17.40
C ALA A 290 -13.10 32.15 -16.12
N VAL A 291 -12.20 31.90 -15.17
CA VAL A 291 -12.45 31.07 -13.99
C VAL A 291 -12.69 31.89 -12.73
N VAL A 292 -11.83 32.88 -12.49
CA VAL A 292 -11.87 33.70 -11.27
C VAL A 292 -12.59 35.02 -11.54
N GLY A 293 -12.22 35.68 -12.64
CA GLY A 293 -12.71 37.00 -13.01
C GLY A 293 -12.33 38.09 -12.00
N GLY A 294 -13.08 39.20 -12.05
CA GLY A 294 -12.88 40.35 -11.18
C GLY A 294 -11.78 41.31 -11.65
N PRO A 295 -11.54 42.40 -10.91
CA PRO A 295 -10.58 43.43 -11.30
C PRO A 295 -9.14 42.93 -11.23
N ARG A 296 -8.42 43.05 -12.35
CA ARG A 296 -6.98 42.76 -12.47
C ARG A 296 -6.27 43.84 -13.29
N TYR A 297 -4.96 43.93 -13.11
CA TYR A 297 -4.09 44.86 -13.82
C TYR A 297 -2.99 44.05 -14.52
N VAL A 298 -2.68 44.42 -15.77
CA VAL A 298 -1.58 43.81 -16.53
C VAL A 298 -0.63 44.92 -16.93
N SER A 299 0.65 44.70 -16.68
CA SER A 299 1.73 45.61 -17.04
C SER A 299 2.93 44.85 -17.61
N GLU A 300 3.81 45.57 -18.28
CA GLU A 300 5.07 45.06 -18.81
C GLU A 300 6.19 46.01 -18.38
N ARG A 301 7.32 45.47 -17.94
CA ARG A 301 8.52 46.25 -17.65
C ARG A 301 9.78 45.52 -18.08
N THR A 302 10.78 46.28 -18.55
CA THR A 302 12.10 45.72 -18.86
C THR A 302 12.90 45.52 -17.57
N ILE A 303 13.35 44.30 -17.32
CA ILE A 303 14.19 43.96 -16.16
C ILE A 303 15.68 44.14 -16.48
N ALA A 304 16.54 44.05 -15.46
CA ALA A 304 17.99 44.28 -15.60
C ALA A 304 18.68 43.37 -16.64
N SER A 305 18.11 42.20 -16.95
CA SER A 305 18.61 41.30 -18.00
C SER A 305 18.32 41.80 -19.42
N GLY A 306 17.54 42.87 -19.59
CA GLY A 306 17.03 43.35 -20.88
C GLY A 306 15.77 42.62 -21.36
N SER A 307 15.33 41.58 -20.65
CA SER A 307 14.08 40.88 -20.93
C SER A 307 12.87 41.71 -20.52
N ASN A 308 11.75 41.53 -21.21
CA ASN A 308 10.48 42.12 -20.79
C ASN A 308 9.74 41.16 -19.86
N LEU A 309 9.49 41.62 -18.64
CA LEU A 309 8.69 40.91 -17.65
C LEU A 309 7.24 41.37 -17.76
N LEU A 310 6.35 40.41 -17.97
CA LEU A 310 4.90 40.60 -17.94
C LEU A 310 4.41 40.34 -16.53
N GLU A 311 3.55 41.22 -16.01
CA GLU A 311 3.09 41.19 -14.63
C GLU A 311 1.55 41.25 -14.61
N LEU A 312 0.93 40.28 -13.93
CA LEU A 312 -0.47 40.24 -13.58
C LEU A 312 -0.59 40.60 -12.10
N ASP A 313 -1.30 41.69 -11.80
CA ASP A 313 -1.55 42.17 -10.44
C ASP A 313 -3.04 42.16 -10.10
N ILE A 314 -3.39 41.56 -8.96
CA ILE A 314 -4.75 41.45 -8.45
C ILE A 314 -4.80 42.11 -7.08
N HIS A 315 -5.35 43.31 -7.01
CA HIS A 315 -5.47 44.07 -5.75
C HIS A 315 -6.78 43.81 -4.99
N ASN A 316 -7.82 43.32 -5.67
CA ASN A 316 -9.09 42.96 -5.06
C ASN A 316 -9.29 41.44 -5.11
N LEU A 317 -9.08 40.78 -3.97
CA LEU A 317 -9.16 39.32 -3.86
C LEU A 317 -10.59 38.78 -3.67
N SER A 318 -11.64 39.61 -3.78
CA SER A 318 -13.02 39.15 -3.49
C SER A 318 -13.42 37.96 -4.37
N ALA A 319 -13.08 37.97 -5.66
CA ALA A 319 -13.35 36.88 -6.58
C ALA A 319 -12.41 35.68 -6.38
N LEU A 320 -11.13 35.93 -6.12
CA LEU A 320 -10.15 34.86 -5.83
C LEU A 320 -10.50 34.09 -4.56
N ARG A 321 -11.01 34.78 -3.53
CA ARG A 321 -11.43 34.17 -2.26
C ARG A 321 -12.63 33.23 -2.42
N THR A 322 -13.38 33.34 -3.51
CA THR A 322 -14.50 32.42 -3.82
C THR A 322 -14.10 31.27 -4.75
N SER A 323 -12.87 31.27 -5.30
CA SER A 323 -12.37 30.20 -6.17
C SER A 323 -11.50 29.20 -5.41
N ARG A 324 -11.14 28.09 -6.06
CA ARG A 324 -10.22 27.09 -5.48
C ARG A 324 -8.79 27.61 -5.26
N LEU A 325 -8.43 28.77 -5.83
CA LEU A 325 -7.14 29.43 -5.54
C LEU A 325 -7.09 30.07 -4.15
N ALA A 326 -8.23 30.22 -3.47
CA ALA A 326 -8.29 30.72 -2.11
C ALA A 326 -7.39 29.90 -1.15
N ASP A 327 -7.20 28.61 -1.43
CA ASP A 327 -6.35 27.72 -0.64
C ASP A 327 -4.89 28.20 -0.61
N LEU A 328 -4.42 28.94 -1.63
CA LEU A 328 -3.05 29.46 -1.70
C LEU A 328 -2.84 30.73 -0.86
N ILE A 329 -3.90 31.37 -0.36
CA ILE A 329 -3.79 32.63 0.38
C ILE A 329 -2.90 32.45 1.60
N GLY A 330 -1.81 33.21 1.65
CA GLY A 330 -0.87 33.22 2.77
C GLY A 330 0.07 32.03 2.84
N GLN A 331 0.00 31.08 1.89
CA GLN A 331 0.93 29.96 1.86
C GLN A 331 2.35 30.42 1.49
N ARG A 332 3.35 29.93 2.23
CA ARG A 332 4.76 30.12 1.87
C ARG A 332 5.19 29.03 0.90
N SER A 333 6.27 29.26 0.14
CA SER A 333 6.78 28.28 -0.83
C SER A 333 7.11 26.90 -0.24
N ALA A 334 7.46 26.83 1.04
CA ALA A 334 7.72 25.56 1.74
C ALA A 334 6.45 24.80 2.14
N ASP A 335 5.30 25.49 2.19
CA ASP A 335 4.02 24.98 2.67
C ASP A 335 3.09 24.56 1.51
N LYS A 336 3.45 24.88 0.26
CA LYS A 336 2.68 24.53 -0.96
C LYS A 336 2.53 23.01 -1.10
N VAL A 337 1.37 22.55 -1.57
CA VAL A 337 1.02 21.13 -1.76
C VAL A 337 0.11 20.96 -2.97
N VAL A 338 -0.06 19.74 -3.47
CA VAL A 338 -1.14 19.45 -4.42
C VAL A 338 -2.47 19.34 -3.67
N PRO A 339 -3.49 20.16 -4.00
CA PRO A 339 -4.80 20.10 -3.35
C PRO A 339 -5.51 18.77 -3.57
N GLN A 340 -6.37 18.38 -2.61
CA GLN A 340 -7.07 17.10 -2.62
C GLN A 340 -7.97 16.91 -3.85
N TRP A 341 -8.65 17.97 -4.30
CA TRP A 341 -9.55 17.89 -5.45
C TRP A 341 -8.81 17.46 -6.72
N LEU A 342 -7.56 17.91 -6.89
CA LEU A 342 -6.78 17.59 -8.09
C LEU A 342 -6.39 16.11 -8.14
N TRP A 343 -6.17 15.47 -6.97
CA TRP A 343 -5.95 14.02 -6.91
C TRP A 343 -7.14 13.23 -7.43
N GLN A 344 -8.35 13.73 -7.24
CA GLN A 344 -9.59 13.13 -7.70
C GLN A 344 -9.98 13.55 -9.12
N SER A 345 -9.25 14.49 -9.73
CA SER A 345 -9.49 14.92 -11.10
C SER A 345 -8.96 13.90 -12.12
N PRO A 346 -9.54 13.88 -13.34
CA PRO A 346 -9.01 13.07 -14.44
C PRO A 346 -7.57 13.42 -14.82
N ALA A 347 -6.87 12.49 -15.46
CA ALA A 347 -5.49 12.66 -15.91
C ALA A 347 -5.29 13.92 -16.78
N ALA A 348 -6.26 14.28 -17.64
CA ALA A 348 -6.18 15.48 -18.47
C ALA A 348 -6.08 16.79 -17.65
N VAL A 349 -6.80 16.87 -16.52
CA VAL A 349 -6.78 18.03 -15.61
C VAL A 349 -5.46 18.08 -14.83
N LYS A 350 -5.01 16.92 -14.32
CA LYS A 350 -3.70 16.77 -13.68
C LYS A 350 -2.56 17.18 -14.61
N ARG A 351 -2.66 16.82 -15.89
CA ARG A 351 -1.69 17.22 -16.92
C ARG A 351 -1.66 18.73 -17.14
N ALA A 352 -2.80 19.41 -17.13
CA ALA A 352 -2.83 20.88 -17.25
C ALA A 352 -2.14 21.56 -16.06
N PHE A 353 -2.38 21.05 -14.84
CA PHE A 353 -1.66 21.48 -13.65
C PHE A 353 -0.15 21.25 -13.76
N LEU A 354 0.27 20.02 -14.08
CA LEU A 354 1.68 19.67 -14.21
C LEU A 354 2.36 20.50 -15.32
N GLY A 355 1.69 20.69 -16.46
CA GLY A 355 2.19 21.52 -17.55
C GLY A 355 2.49 22.94 -17.09
N ALA A 356 1.53 23.61 -16.44
CA ALA A 356 1.74 24.95 -15.89
C ALA A 356 2.81 24.99 -14.80
N LEU A 357 2.88 23.96 -13.96
CA LEU A 357 3.87 23.88 -12.90
C LEU A 357 5.31 23.77 -13.46
N PHE A 358 5.50 22.93 -14.48
CA PHE A 358 6.79 22.74 -15.16
C PHE A 358 7.14 23.90 -16.09
N GLU A 359 6.17 24.63 -16.65
CA GLU A 359 6.45 25.81 -17.46
C GLU A 359 7.10 26.92 -16.62
N GLY A 360 6.68 27.09 -15.36
CA GLY A 360 7.24 28.11 -14.47
C GLY A 360 8.54 27.68 -13.76
N ASP A 361 8.52 26.53 -13.09
CA ASP A 361 9.62 26.08 -12.20
C ASP A 361 10.36 24.84 -12.72
N GLY A 362 10.04 24.41 -13.93
CA GLY A 362 10.70 23.28 -14.60
C GLY A 362 11.93 23.71 -15.38
N SER A 363 12.80 22.74 -15.65
CA SER A 363 13.90 22.91 -16.59
C SER A 363 14.05 21.67 -17.46
N CYS A 364 14.44 21.90 -18.72
CA CYS A 364 14.68 20.86 -19.70
C CYS A 364 16.13 20.99 -20.19
N SER A 365 16.90 19.92 -20.10
CA SER A 365 18.28 19.88 -20.58
C SER A 365 18.52 18.67 -21.47
N ALA A 366 19.23 18.90 -22.58
CA ALA A 366 19.68 17.83 -23.45
C ALA A 366 20.90 17.15 -22.84
N LEU A 367 20.80 15.84 -22.65
CA LEU A 367 21.90 14.98 -22.23
C LEU A 367 22.51 14.25 -23.45
N PRO A 368 23.75 13.73 -23.35
CA PRO A 368 24.33 12.92 -24.41
C PRO A 368 23.43 11.73 -24.79
N ARG A 369 23.56 11.23 -26.02
CA ARG A 369 22.81 10.07 -26.55
C ARG A 369 21.29 10.28 -26.61
N THR A 370 20.85 11.43 -27.10
CA THR A 370 19.43 11.76 -27.34
C THR A 370 18.54 11.63 -26.09
N MET A 371 19.13 11.76 -24.90
CA MET A 371 18.38 11.77 -23.65
C MET A 371 17.95 13.21 -23.31
N ILE A 372 16.74 13.35 -22.81
CA ILE A 372 16.22 14.62 -22.29
C ILE A 372 16.06 14.44 -20.78
N GLN A 373 16.63 15.36 -20.01
CA GLN A 373 16.37 15.46 -18.58
C GLN A 373 15.38 16.58 -18.35
N ILE A 374 14.28 16.23 -17.68
CA ILE A 374 13.29 17.19 -17.20
C ILE A 374 13.45 17.22 -15.67
N SER A 375 13.60 18.42 -15.12
CA SER A 375 13.75 18.62 -13.67
C SER A 375 12.72 19.62 -13.19
N TYR A 376 12.17 19.40 -12.00
CA TYR A 376 11.31 20.34 -11.29
C TYR A 376 11.92 20.62 -9.92
N SER A 377 11.99 21.90 -9.56
CA SER A 377 12.56 22.32 -8.28
C SER A 377 11.49 23.00 -7.43
N THR A 378 11.42 22.64 -6.15
CA THR A 378 10.52 23.31 -5.22
C THR A 378 11.12 23.32 -3.81
N ARG A 379 10.75 24.33 -3.02
CA ARG A 379 11.09 24.41 -1.60
C ARG A 379 10.23 23.48 -0.74
N SER A 380 9.03 23.11 -1.22
CA SER A 380 8.13 22.23 -0.49
C SER A 380 8.48 20.77 -0.74
N GLY A 381 9.01 20.10 0.28
CA GLY A 381 9.28 18.66 0.21
C GLY A 381 8.01 17.82 0.02
N ARG A 382 6.84 18.35 0.41
CA ARG A 382 5.55 17.68 0.17
C ARG A 382 5.10 17.84 -1.28
N LEU A 383 5.18 19.05 -1.84
CA LEU A 383 4.88 19.28 -3.25
C LEU A 383 5.76 18.44 -4.17
N ALA A 384 7.06 18.31 -3.85
CA ALA A 384 7.97 17.45 -4.61
C ALA A 384 7.50 15.98 -4.65
N LYS A 385 7.05 15.44 -3.51
CA LYS A 385 6.51 14.08 -3.42
C LYS A 385 5.17 13.95 -4.14
N ASP A 386 4.30 14.94 -3.98
CA ASP A 386 2.99 14.97 -4.65
C ASP A 386 3.16 14.98 -6.18
N VAL A 387 4.06 15.80 -6.71
CA VAL A 387 4.38 15.86 -8.15
C VAL A 387 4.98 14.55 -8.63
N GLN A 388 5.93 13.96 -7.88
CA GLN A 388 6.50 12.66 -8.22
C GLN A 388 5.45 11.55 -8.29
N GLN A 389 4.47 11.55 -7.38
CA GLN A 389 3.40 10.55 -7.37
C GLN A 389 2.34 10.78 -8.45
N MET A 390 2.22 12.01 -8.96
CA MET A 390 1.25 12.37 -10.01
C MET A 390 1.78 12.07 -11.43
N LEU A 391 3.11 12.06 -11.61
CA LEU A 391 3.80 11.61 -12.83
C LEU A 391 3.76 10.09 -12.96
#